data_AF-A0A9P0K2X9-F1
#
_entry.id   AF-A0A9P0K2X9-F1
#
_cell.length_a   1.000
_cell.length_b   1.000
_cell.length_c   1.000
_cell.angle_alpha   90.00
_cell.angle_beta   90.00
_cell.angle_gamma   90.00
#
_symmetry.space_group_name_H-M   'P 1'
#
loop_
_entity.id
_entity.type
_entity.pdbx_description
1 polymer ?
#
loop_
_entity_poly.entity_id
_entity_poly.type
_entity_poly.pdbx_seq_one_letter_code
_entity_poly.pdbx_strand_id
1 'polypeptide(L)'
;MNTSSQIWNFLEEIERDMNMFGRKVLHRYLCMPLTEFGSGVSMKGYTDGLIDEEIKNIGLNASSEILACSNGLVTPSLYDYILCAFFVIYVTIVLLGTILDVAGRTPERHFIVKFSLRYNWKHLLKTSRSQDYTRLKCIQGIRFLNMILVIESHVKLMYVWFNPKHPEYMEQMNQMLIVRLLNHTDLFLVQTFFMISAWLLVIKIYDIQKKLGRFSFKHMCIILLNRYFRLAVTLAISLAVIKSDLFMFNIVSPITIVTENARKQSCENNWLATLLFYNNIFYCKDICHPVTWYLSADFQLFVLVALIFYCALKYKLDHKYLWVTLYLTAYIIYGYHCN
;
A
#
# COMPACT_ATOMS: atom_id res chain seq x y z
N MET A 1 8.72 14.55 -35.81
CA MET A 1 7.98 13.27 -35.82
C MET A 1 7.07 13.28 -37.04
N ASN A 2 7.19 12.30 -37.92
CA ASN A 2 6.39 12.24 -39.15
C ASN A 2 5.05 11.55 -38.83
N THR A 3 4.02 12.35 -38.51
CA THR A 3 2.65 11.91 -38.16
C THR A 3 1.90 11.25 -39.33
N SER A 4 2.54 11.06 -40.48
CA SER A 4 1.96 10.48 -41.69
C SER A 4 2.18 8.96 -41.85
N SER A 5 2.94 8.33 -40.95
CA SER A 5 3.15 6.88 -40.98
C SER A 5 1.89 6.13 -40.56
N GLN A 6 1.41 5.20 -41.39
CA GLN A 6 0.28 4.32 -41.06
C GLN A 6 0.49 3.57 -39.73
N ILE A 7 1.74 3.24 -39.41
CA ILE A 7 2.12 2.55 -38.17
C ILE A 7 1.92 3.48 -36.96
N TRP A 8 2.26 4.76 -37.08
CA TRP A 8 2.08 5.72 -35.99
C TRP A 8 0.58 5.92 -35.67
N ASN A 9 -0.25 6.00 -36.71
CA ASN A 9 -1.71 6.08 -36.53
C ASN A 9 -2.29 4.83 -35.86
N PHE A 10 -1.78 3.64 -36.19
CA PHE A 10 -2.17 2.40 -35.53
C PHE A 10 -1.77 2.38 -34.05
N LEU A 11 -0.56 2.86 -33.71
CA LEU A 11 -0.12 3.00 -32.32
C LEU A 11 -0.99 4.01 -31.54
N GLU A 12 -1.42 5.10 -32.18
CA GLU A 12 -2.36 6.07 -31.61
C GLU A 12 -3.75 5.48 -31.38
N GLU A 13 -4.22 4.61 -32.27
CA GLU A 13 -5.51 3.93 -32.11
C GLU A 13 -5.49 2.95 -30.95
N ILE A 14 -4.42 2.15 -30.81
CA ILE A 14 -4.24 1.23 -29.67
C ILE A 14 -4.23 1.98 -28.34
N GLU A 15 -3.57 3.14 -28.26
CA GLU A 15 -3.48 3.92 -27.02
C GLU A 15 -4.83 4.48 -26.56
N ARG A 16 -5.82 4.58 -27.45
CA ARG A 16 -7.18 5.00 -27.08
C ARG A 16 -8.00 3.89 -26.45
N ASP A 17 -7.63 2.62 -26.63
CA ASP A 17 -8.31 1.50 -25.98
C ASP A 17 -7.79 1.31 -24.55
N MET A 18 -8.66 1.55 -23.56
CA MET A 18 -8.33 1.38 -22.14
C MET A 18 -7.98 -0.07 -21.75
N ASN A 19 -8.24 -1.06 -22.61
CA ASN A 19 -7.92 -2.47 -22.35
C ASN A 19 -6.58 -2.92 -22.94
N MET A 20 -5.91 -2.06 -23.71
CA MET A 20 -4.65 -2.36 -24.38
C MET A 20 -3.49 -1.61 -23.71
N PHE A 21 -2.30 -2.20 -23.72
CA PHE A 21 -1.10 -1.50 -23.25
C PHE A 21 -0.65 -0.50 -24.31
N GLY A 22 -0.23 0.69 -23.88
CA GLY A 22 0.38 1.68 -24.75
C GLY A 22 1.66 1.14 -25.38
N ARG A 23 1.76 1.19 -26.72
CA ARG A 23 2.92 0.66 -27.48
C ARG A 23 3.86 1.75 -28.02
N LYS A 24 3.62 3.02 -27.67
CA LYS A 24 4.46 4.16 -28.06
C LYS A 24 5.78 4.24 -27.29
N VAL A 25 5.78 3.81 -26.03
CA VAL A 25 6.95 3.84 -25.15
C VAL A 25 7.38 2.40 -24.87
N LEU A 26 8.63 2.08 -25.18
CA LEU A 26 9.21 0.77 -24.91
C LEU A 26 10.03 0.83 -23.63
N HIS A 27 9.58 0.10 -22.61
CA HIS A 27 10.28 -0.01 -21.33
C HIS A 27 11.34 -1.12 -21.40
N ARG A 28 12.52 -0.79 -21.93
CA ARG A 28 13.70 -1.67 -21.92
C ARG A 28 14.83 -0.97 -21.20
N TYR A 29 15.47 -1.67 -20.28
CA TYR A 29 16.55 -1.13 -19.48
C TYR A 29 17.80 -1.98 -19.63
N LEU A 30 18.91 -1.33 -19.99
CA LEU A 30 20.22 -1.96 -20.14
C LEU A 30 21.25 -1.12 -19.39
N CYS A 31 22.02 -1.75 -18.51
CA CYS A 31 23.17 -1.11 -17.89
C CYS A 31 24.41 -1.35 -18.76
N MET A 32 25.07 -0.27 -19.16
CA MET A 32 26.31 -0.31 -19.93
C MET A 32 27.44 0.34 -19.11
N PRO A 33 28.63 -0.27 -19.06
CA PRO A 33 29.75 0.33 -18.34
C PRO A 33 30.23 1.60 -19.07
N LEU A 34 30.52 2.65 -18.29
CA LEU A 34 30.95 3.95 -18.82
C LEU A 34 32.26 3.87 -19.63
N THR A 35 33.06 2.84 -19.42
CA THR A 35 34.33 2.59 -20.13
C THR A 35 34.15 2.26 -21.61
N GLU A 36 32.96 1.81 -22.02
CA GLU A 36 32.64 1.53 -23.43
C GLU A 36 32.46 2.82 -24.25
N PHE A 37 32.26 3.96 -23.58
CA PHE A 37 32.04 5.24 -24.23
C PHE A 37 33.32 6.07 -24.22
N GLY A 38 33.88 6.34 -25.41
CA GLY A 38 35.03 7.21 -25.58
C GLY A 38 34.78 8.64 -25.09
N SER A 39 35.84 9.33 -24.66
CA SER A 39 35.78 10.73 -24.21
C SER A 39 35.25 11.65 -25.32
N GLY A 40 33.97 12.03 -25.25
CA GLY A 40 33.32 12.94 -26.20
C GLY A 40 32.09 12.37 -26.92
N VAL A 41 31.77 11.09 -26.76
CA VAL A 41 30.55 10.49 -27.36
C VAL A 41 29.36 10.69 -26.42
N SER A 42 28.30 11.34 -26.91
CA SER A 42 27.02 11.39 -26.21
C SER A 42 26.39 10.00 -26.22
N MET A 43 26.30 9.36 -25.05
CA MET A 43 25.69 8.04 -24.86
C MET A 43 24.26 7.97 -25.45
N LYS A 44 23.51 9.08 -25.34
CA LYS A 44 22.15 9.18 -25.88
C LYS A 44 22.20 9.14 -27.40
N GLY A 45 23.04 9.99 -28.01
CA GLY A 45 23.14 10.05 -29.47
C GLY A 45 23.63 8.74 -30.09
N TYR A 46 24.57 8.05 -29.43
CA TYR A 46 25.03 6.72 -29.85
C TYR A 46 23.91 5.68 -29.78
N THR A 47 23.18 5.63 -28.66
CA THR A 47 22.09 4.67 -28.45
C THR A 47 20.91 4.95 -29.38
N ASP A 48 20.52 6.21 -29.52
CA ASP A 48 19.46 6.65 -30.44
C ASP A 48 19.81 6.28 -31.88
N GLY A 49 21.06 6.51 -32.30
CA GLY A 49 21.53 6.15 -33.65
C GLY A 49 21.49 4.65 -33.93
N LEU A 50 21.89 3.81 -32.97
CA LEU A 50 21.81 2.35 -33.12
C LEU A 50 20.37 1.86 -33.22
N ILE A 51 19.47 2.39 -32.39
CA ILE A 51 18.06 1.99 -32.43
C ILE A 51 17.41 2.49 -33.72
N ASP A 52 17.68 3.74 -34.14
CA ASP A 52 17.19 4.31 -35.40
C ASP A 52 17.66 3.50 -36.62
N GLU A 53 18.87 2.96 -36.59
CA GLU A 53 19.37 2.04 -37.62
C GLU A 53 18.60 0.72 -37.65
N GLU A 54 18.32 0.12 -36.49
CA GLU A 54 17.57 -1.12 -36.36
C GLU A 54 16.12 -0.98 -36.84
N ILE A 55 15.47 0.16 -36.55
CA ILE A 55 14.07 0.42 -36.93
C ILE A 55 13.92 1.20 -38.24
N LYS A 56 15.01 1.44 -38.97
CA LYS A 56 15.05 2.26 -40.19
C LYS A 56 13.98 1.85 -41.22
N ASN A 57 13.73 0.55 -41.33
CA ASN A 57 12.74 -0.02 -42.27
C ASN A 57 11.29 0.29 -41.90
N ILE A 58 11.02 0.67 -40.64
CA ILE A 58 9.69 0.96 -40.10
C ILE A 58 9.33 2.45 -40.30
N GLY A 59 10.32 3.30 -40.63
CA GLY A 59 10.10 4.73 -40.87
C GLY A 59 9.75 5.51 -39.59
N LEU A 60 10.19 5.01 -38.44
CA LEU A 60 10.03 5.65 -37.13
C LEU A 60 11.40 6.07 -36.59
N ASN A 61 11.40 7.07 -35.72
CA ASN A 61 12.57 7.47 -34.95
C ASN A 61 12.35 7.14 -33.47
N ALA A 62 13.39 6.66 -32.80
CA ALA A 62 13.44 6.43 -31.38
C ALA A 62 14.19 7.56 -30.66
N SER A 63 13.84 7.75 -29.39
CA SER A 63 14.64 8.54 -28.45
C SER A 63 14.75 7.74 -27.17
N SER A 64 15.97 7.54 -26.71
CA SER A 64 16.28 6.91 -25.44
C SER A 64 16.36 7.94 -24.30
N GLU A 65 16.17 7.44 -23.08
CA GLU A 65 16.40 8.18 -21.84
C GLU A 65 17.59 7.54 -21.12
N ILE A 66 18.58 8.36 -20.73
CA ILE A 66 19.73 7.86 -19.97
C ILE A 66 19.39 7.93 -18.50
N LEU A 67 19.48 6.78 -17.84
CA LEU A 67 19.34 6.64 -16.40
C LEU A 67 20.68 6.22 -15.80
N ALA A 68 21.05 6.80 -14.67
CA ALA A 68 22.23 6.37 -13.93
C ALA A 68 21.94 5.02 -13.26
N CYS A 69 22.78 4.02 -13.52
CA CYS A 69 22.74 2.75 -12.81
C CYS A 69 24.09 2.45 -12.15
N SER A 70 24.06 1.78 -11.00
CA SER A 70 25.25 1.33 -10.28
C SER A 70 25.50 -0.15 -10.56
N ASN A 71 26.70 -0.64 -10.24
CA ASN A 71 27.16 -2.03 -10.48
C ASN A 71 26.42 -3.11 -9.67
N GLY A 72 25.16 -2.88 -9.27
CA GLY A 72 24.32 -3.83 -8.56
C GLY A 72 24.76 -4.20 -7.15
N LEU A 73 25.76 -3.50 -6.61
CA LEU A 73 26.10 -3.58 -5.20
C LEU A 73 25.33 -2.47 -4.49
N VAL A 74 24.11 -2.79 -4.04
CA VAL A 74 23.41 -1.96 -3.07
C VAL A 74 24.17 -2.10 -1.75
N THR A 75 25.01 -1.11 -1.45
CA THR A 75 25.76 -1.08 -0.19
C THR A 75 24.81 -0.66 0.93
N PRO A 76 24.67 -1.46 2.00
CA PRO A 76 23.81 -1.09 3.12
C PRO A 76 24.27 0.24 3.73
N SER A 77 23.31 1.15 3.91
CA SER A 77 23.52 2.42 4.60
C SER A 77 23.56 2.23 6.11
N LEU A 78 23.99 3.25 6.87
CA LEU A 78 23.91 3.25 8.34
C LEU A 78 22.48 2.96 8.83
N TYR A 79 21.47 3.46 8.10
CA TYR A 79 20.07 3.21 8.39
C TYR A 79 19.72 1.71 8.32
N ASP A 80 20.23 1.01 7.32
CA ASP A 80 19.99 -0.42 7.13
C ASP A 80 20.65 -1.25 8.24
N TYR A 81 21.84 -0.87 8.69
CA TYR A 81 22.49 -1.51 9.84
C TYR A 81 21.72 -1.30 11.14
N ILE A 82 21.19 -0.09 11.38
CA ILE A 82 20.37 0.20 12.56
C ILE A 82 19.09 -0.64 12.52
N LEU A 83 18.42 -0.72 11.37
CA LEU A 83 17.20 -1.51 11.21
C LEU A 83 17.48 -3.02 11.37
N CYS A 84 18.58 -3.50 10.80
CA CYS A 84 19.03 -4.88 10.97
C CYS A 84 19.30 -5.20 12.44
N ALA A 85 20.03 -4.33 13.16
CA ALA A 85 20.29 -4.48 14.59
C ALA A 85 18.99 -4.52 15.40
N PHE A 86 18.01 -3.67 15.08
CA PHE A 86 16.68 -3.70 15.70
C PHE A 86 15.99 -5.07 15.53
N PHE A 87 15.98 -5.62 14.31
CA PHE A 87 15.39 -6.95 14.06
C PHE A 87 16.17 -8.06 14.76
N VAL A 88 17.50 -8.03 14.76
CA VAL A 88 18.33 -9.02 15.45
C VAL A 88 18.07 -8.99 16.96
N ILE A 89 17.96 -7.81 17.57
CA ILE A 89 17.62 -7.66 18.99
C ILE A 89 16.22 -8.22 19.25
N TYR A 90 15.24 -7.89 18.41
CA TYR A 90 13.87 -8.38 18.55
C TYR A 90 13.79 -9.92 18.46
N VAL A 91 14.44 -10.52 17.44
CA VAL A 91 14.52 -11.97 17.28
C VAL A 91 15.22 -12.61 18.49
N THR A 92 16.29 -11.99 19.00
CA THR A 92 16.98 -12.47 20.20
C THR A 92 16.05 -12.47 21.42
N ILE A 93 15.27 -11.42 21.62
CA ILE A 93 14.26 -11.35 22.71
C ILE A 93 13.21 -12.46 22.55
N VAL A 94 12.72 -12.70 21.33
CA VAL A 94 11.75 -13.78 21.04
C VAL A 94 12.36 -15.16 21.32
N LEU A 95 13.60 -15.40 20.91
CA LEU A 95 14.31 -16.66 21.17
C LEU A 95 14.52 -16.89 22.67
N LEU A 96 15.02 -15.88 23.39
CA LEU A 96 15.20 -15.94 24.84
C LEU A 96 13.86 -16.19 25.56
N GLY A 97 12.80 -15.49 25.16
CA GLY A 97 11.45 -15.70 25.69
C GLY A 97 10.95 -17.11 25.45
N THR A 98 11.21 -17.66 24.26
CA THR A 98 10.81 -19.02 23.88
C THR A 98 11.58 -20.07 24.67
N ILE A 99 12.89 -19.90 24.87
CA ILE A 99 13.72 -20.80 25.69
C ILE A 99 13.22 -20.81 27.14
N LEU A 100 12.95 -19.63 27.72
CA LEU A 100 12.44 -19.53 29.10
C LEU A 100 11.05 -20.16 29.26
N ASP A 101 10.16 -19.98 28.28
CA ASP A 101 8.85 -20.64 28.26
C ASP A 101 8.97 -22.17 28.19
N VAL A 102 9.85 -22.69 27.32
CA VAL A 102 10.11 -24.14 27.23
C VAL A 102 10.71 -24.69 28.53
N ALA A 103 11.55 -23.92 29.21
CA ALA A 103 12.10 -24.25 30.53
C ALA A 103 11.07 -24.14 31.68
N GLY A 104 9.79 -23.87 31.39
CA GLY A 104 8.71 -23.85 32.37
C GLY A 104 8.54 -22.53 33.13
N ARG A 105 9.16 -21.44 32.67
CA ARG A 105 8.98 -20.11 33.28
C ARG A 105 7.67 -19.47 32.84
N THR A 106 7.04 -18.72 33.75
CA THR A 106 5.75 -18.08 33.51
C THR A 106 5.90 -16.58 33.16
N PRO A 107 4.98 -16.02 32.34
CA PRO A 107 5.01 -14.61 31.95
C PRO A 107 4.73 -13.62 33.08
N GLU A 108 4.21 -14.09 34.21
CA GLU A 108 3.98 -13.28 35.43
C GLU A 108 5.29 -12.97 36.15
N ARG A 109 6.22 -13.95 36.19
CA ARG A 109 7.53 -13.79 36.85
C ARG A 109 8.58 -13.23 35.91
N HIS A 110 8.50 -13.53 34.61
CA HIS A 110 9.48 -13.10 33.62
C HIS A 110 8.79 -12.46 32.43
N PHE A 111 8.91 -11.13 32.33
CA PHE A 111 8.29 -10.36 31.25
C PHE A 111 8.70 -10.82 29.85
N ILE A 112 9.95 -11.29 29.68
CA ILE A 112 10.50 -11.77 28.42
C ILE A 112 9.72 -12.98 27.87
N VAL A 113 9.11 -13.80 28.73
CA VAL A 113 8.26 -14.94 28.31
C VAL A 113 7.03 -14.46 27.52
N LYS A 114 6.58 -13.21 27.68
CA LYS A 114 5.50 -12.65 26.86
C LYS A 114 5.87 -12.52 25.37
N PHE A 115 7.16 -12.54 25.03
CA PHE A 115 7.66 -12.57 23.65
C PHE A 115 7.88 -14.00 23.13
N SER A 116 7.64 -15.05 23.95
CA SER A 116 7.77 -16.44 23.51
C SER A 116 6.88 -16.73 22.31
N LEU A 117 7.48 -17.32 21.28
CA LEU A 117 6.75 -17.77 20.10
C LEU A 117 5.72 -18.83 20.47
N ARG A 118 6.09 -19.78 21.35
CA ARG A 118 5.21 -20.88 21.79
C ARG A 118 4.02 -20.35 22.61
N TYR A 119 4.27 -19.42 23.53
CA TYR A 119 3.22 -18.80 24.34
C TYR A 119 2.23 -18.02 23.46
N ASN A 120 2.75 -17.16 22.58
CA ASN A 120 1.91 -16.38 21.67
C ASN A 120 1.17 -17.27 20.67
N TRP A 121 1.81 -18.31 20.13
CA TRP A 121 1.16 -19.27 19.22
C TRP A 121 -0.04 -19.97 19.87
N LYS A 122 0.13 -20.47 21.11
CA LYS A 122 -0.98 -21.05 21.88
C LYS A 122 -2.09 -20.04 22.14
N HIS A 123 -1.74 -18.78 22.39
CA HIS A 123 -2.72 -17.72 22.60
C HIS A 123 -3.47 -17.36 21.31
N LEU A 124 -2.78 -17.32 20.17
CA LEU A 124 -3.36 -17.03 18.85
C LEU A 124 -4.32 -18.14 18.39
N LEU A 125 -3.97 -19.41 18.64
CA LEU A 125 -4.84 -20.55 18.33
C LEU A 125 -6.01 -20.71 19.30
N LYS A 126 -6.01 -19.98 20.43
CA LYS A 126 -7.10 -20.05 21.41
C LYS A 126 -8.34 -19.35 20.84
N THR A 127 -9.33 -20.15 20.46
CA THR A 127 -10.66 -19.62 20.13
C THR A 127 -11.27 -18.93 21.36
N SER A 128 -11.58 -17.64 21.22
CA SER A 128 -12.36 -16.93 22.23
C SER A 128 -13.75 -17.56 22.34
N ARG A 129 -14.19 -17.79 23.58
CA ARG A 129 -15.56 -18.23 23.87
C ARG A 129 -16.46 -17.07 24.31
N SER A 130 -16.03 -15.83 24.11
CA SER A 130 -16.85 -14.67 24.48
C SER A 130 -18.12 -14.61 23.62
N GLN A 131 -19.21 -14.15 24.22
CA GLN A 131 -20.48 -13.98 23.52
C GLN A 131 -20.33 -13.02 22.33
N ASP A 132 -19.54 -11.95 22.50
CA ASP A 132 -19.24 -11.00 21.43
C ASP A 132 -18.45 -11.63 20.28
N TYR A 133 -17.47 -12.49 20.58
CA TYR A 133 -16.73 -13.21 19.53
C TYR A 133 -17.67 -14.10 18.71
N THR A 134 -18.58 -14.81 19.40
CA THR A 134 -19.56 -15.68 18.75
C THR A 134 -20.49 -14.89 17.81
N ARG A 135 -20.95 -13.72 18.25
CA ARG A 135 -21.78 -12.81 17.43
C ARG A 135 -21.01 -12.23 16.23
N LEU A 136 -19.72 -11.96 16.40
CA LEU A 136 -18.87 -11.33 15.37
C LEU A 136 -18.12 -12.34 14.48
N LYS A 137 -18.36 -13.65 14.65
CA LYS A 137 -17.62 -14.70 13.95
C LYS A 137 -17.72 -14.59 12.42
N CYS A 138 -18.91 -14.31 11.89
CA CYS A 138 -19.14 -14.13 10.46
C CYS A 138 -18.29 -12.99 9.89
N ILE A 139 -18.19 -11.88 10.61
CA ILE A 139 -17.42 -10.70 10.19
C ILE A 139 -15.93 -11.02 10.10
N GLN A 140 -15.41 -11.88 10.98
CA GLN A 140 -14.02 -12.33 10.86
C GLN A 140 -13.80 -13.16 9.58
N GLY A 141 -14.77 -14.01 9.21
CA GLY A 141 -14.73 -14.74 7.94
C GLY A 141 -14.75 -13.82 6.72
N ILE A 142 -15.63 -12.81 6.72
CA ILE A 142 -15.71 -11.80 5.65
C ILE A 142 -14.37 -11.06 5.51
N ARG A 143 -13.77 -10.62 6.63
CA ARG A 143 -12.47 -9.93 6.62
C ARG A 143 -11.35 -10.80 6.07
N PHE A 144 -11.36 -12.10 6.38
CA PHE A 144 -10.38 -13.04 5.87
C PHE A 144 -10.50 -13.21 4.35
N LEU A 145 -11.71 -13.47 3.84
CA LEU A 145 -11.96 -13.61 2.40
C LEU A 145 -11.63 -12.31 1.65
N ASN A 146 -12.05 -11.16 2.18
CA ASN A 146 -11.74 -9.87 1.56
C ASN A 146 -10.25 -9.57 1.56
N MET A 147 -9.49 -10.00 2.58
CA MET A 147 -8.04 -9.84 2.58
C MET A 147 -7.37 -10.67 1.48
N ILE A 148 -7.82 -11.91 1.24
CA ILE A 148 -7.30 -12.74 0.14
C ILE A 148 -7.55 -12.05 -1.20
N LEU A 149 -8.78 -11.56 -1.42
CA LEU A 149 -9.14 -10.88 -2.66
C LEU A 149 -8.31 -9.60 -2.85
N VAL A 150 -8.13 -8.78 -1.81
CA VAL A 150 -7.27 -7.58 -1.87
C VAL A 150 -5.82 -7.92 -2.22
N ILE A 151 -5.26 -8.99 -1.64
CA ILE A 151 -3.89 -9.43 -1.96
C ILE A 151 -3.81 -9.85 -3.43
N GLU A 152 -4.77 -10.62 -3.92
CA GLU A 152 -4.83 -11.09 -5.31
C GLU A 152 -4.93 -9.93 -6.30
N SER A 153 -5.80 -8.97 -6.03
CA SER A 153 -5.93 -7.72 -6.78
C SER A 153 -4.63 -6.92 -6.82
N HIS A 154 -3.93 -6.78 -5.69
CA HIS A 154 -2.65 -6.08 -5.67
C HIS A 154 -1.54 -6.81 -6.43
N VAL A 155 -1.50 -8.14 -6.40
CA VAL A 155 -0.56 -8.92 -7.21
C VAL A 155 -0.81 -8.66 -8.70
N LYS A 156 -2.07 -8.69 -9.14
CA LYS A 156 -2.43 -8.34 -10.53
C LYS A 156 -2.07 -6.91 -10.89
N LEU A 157 -2.36 -5.96 -10.00
CA LEU A 157 -2.02 -4.55 -10.21
C LEU A 157 -0.51 -4.37 -10.43
N MET A 158 0.32 -5.06 -9.66
CA MET A 158 1.77 -5.04 -9.86
C MET A 158 2.15 -5.59 -11.24
N TYR A 159 1.55 -6.70 -11.69
CA TYR A 159 1.82 -7.23 -13.04
C TYR A 159 1.47 -6.25 -14.16
N VAL A 160 0.39 -5.47 -14.01
CA VAL A 160 0.01 -4.43 -14.97
C VAL A 160 0.97 -3.24 -14.89
N TRP A 161 1.39 -2.84 -13.69
CA TRP A 161 2.31 -1.71 -13.48
C TRP A 161 3.73 -1.98 -14.00
N PHE A 162 4.21 -3.22 -13.95
CA PHE A 162 5.60 -3.56 -14.29
C PHE A 162 5.87 -3.87 -15.77
N ASN A 163 5.02 -3.41 -16.70
CA ASN A 163 5.20 -3.52 -18.16
C ASN A 163 5.70 -4.91 -18.60
N PRO A 164 4.83 -5.93 -18.60
CA PRO A 164 5.24 -7.30 -18.86
C PRO A 164 5.84 -7.43 -20.27
N LYS A 165 6.84 -8.32 -20.42
CA LYS A 165 7.49 -8.61 -21.71
C LYS A 165 6.49 -9.02 -22.81
N HIS A 166 5.39 -9.67 -22.40
CA HIS A 166 4.31 -10.11 -23.28
C HIS A 166 2.98 -9.54 -22.76
N PRO A 167 2.65 -8.28 -23.09
CA PRO A 167 1.42 -7.63 -22.64
C PRO A 167 0.17 -8.32 -23.19
N GLU A 168 0.28 -9.05 -24.31
CA GLU A 168 -0.84 -9.72 -24.97
C GLU A 168 -1.59 -10.68 -24.03
N TYR A 169 -0.87 -11.40 -23.15
CA TYR A 169 -1.50 -12.30 -22.18
C TYR A 169 -2.37 -11.55 -21.16
N MET A 170 -1.91 -10.38 -20.71
CA MET A 170 -2.65 -9.55 -19.77
C MET A 170 -3.84 -8.88 -20.46
N GLU A 171 -3.68 -8.43 -21.71
CA GLU A 171 -4.76 -7.89 -22.55
C GLU A 171 -5.86 -8.94 -22.76
N GLN A 172 -5.49 -10.17 -23.15
CA GLN A 172 -6.43 -11.28 -23.29
C GLN A 172 -7.13 -11.63 -21.98
N MET A 173 -6.39 -11.63 -20.86
CA MET A 173 -6.95 -11.89 -19.55
C MET A 173 -7.96 -10.80 -19.15
N ASN A 174 -7.65 -9.53 -19.42
CA ASN A 174 -8.53 -8.40 -19.17
C ASN A 174 -9.74 -8.34 -20.11
N GLN A 175 -9.75 -9.05 -21.25
CA GLN A 175 -10.94 -9.18 -22.08
C GLN A 175 -11.98 -10.13 -21.47
N MET A 176 -11.57 -11.03 -20.56
CA MET A 176 -12.50 -11.94 -19.88
C MET A 176 -13.41 -11.15 -18.92
N LEU A 177 -14.72 -11.32 -19.07
CA LEU A 177 -15.73 -10.62 -18.26
C LEU A 177 -15.48 -10.81 -16.75
N ILE A 178 -15.17 -12.03 -16.32
CA ILE A 178 -14.93 -12.33 -14.91
C ILE A 178 -13.75 -11.53 -14.34
N VAL A 179 -12.67 -11.36 -15.13
CA VAL A 179 -11.47 -10.62 -14.70
C VAL A 179 -11.78 -9.13 -14.63
N ARG A 180 -12.50 -8.57 -15.61
CA ARG A 180 -12.93 -7.16 -15.55
C ARG A 180 -13.78 -6.88 -14.34
N LEU A 181 -14.77 -7.74 -14.07
CA LEU A 181 -15.63 -7.60 -12.90
C LEU A 181 -14.80 -7.63 -11.62
N LEU A 182 -13.87 -8.57 -11.48
CA LEU A 182 -12.99 -8.66 -10.32
C LEU A 182 -12.13 -7.39 -10.16
N ASN A 183 -11.49 -6.90 -11.22
CA ASN A 183 -10.65 -5.69 -11.19
C ASN A 183 -11.44 -4.44 -10.77
N HIS A 184 -12.71 -4.32 -11.16
CA HIS A 184 -13.58 -3.22 -10.70
C HIS A 184 -14.08 -3.41 -9.26
N THR A 185 -13.97 -4.62 -8.69
CA THR A 185 -14.45 -4.94 -7.35
C THR A 185 -13.46 -4.47 -6.25
N ASP A 186 -12.21 -4.19 -6.61
CA ASP A 186 -11.12 -3.88 -5.67
C ASP A 186 -11.46 -2.72 -4.71
N LEU A 187 -12.06 -1.64 -5.23
CA LEU A 187 -12.48 -0.50 -4.40
C LEU A 187 -13.61 -0.90 -3.44
N PHE A 188 -14.54 -1.75 -3.87
CA PHE A 188 -15.63 -2.24 -3.01
C PHE A 188 -15.11 -3.12 -1.89
N LEU A 189 -14.07 -3.92 -2.12
CA LEU A 189 -13.44 -4.74 -1.08
C LEU A 189 -12.91 -3.87 0.06
N VAL A 190 -12.25 -2.76 -0.26
CA VAL A 190 -11.73 -1.82 0.75
C VAL A 190 -12.87 -1.13 1.50
N GLN A 191 -13.97 -0.78 0.82
CA GLN A 191 -15.16 -0.18 1.45
C GLN A 191 -15.78 -1.08 2.53
N THR A 192 -15.74 -2.41 2.36
CA THR A 192 -16.24 -3.33 3.41
C THR A 192 -15.47 -3.17 4.72
N PHE A 193 -14.15 -2.94 4.67
CA PHE A 193 -13.34 -2.72 5.87
C PHE A 193 -13.68 -1.39 6.54
N PHE A 194 -13.91 -0.33 5.76
CA PHE A 194 -14.37 0.96 6.28
C PHE A 194 -15.73 0.84 6.98
N MET A 195 -16.67 0.10 6.37
CA MET A 195 -17.98 -0.15 6.95
C MET A 195 -17.89 -0.92 8.27
N ILE A 196 -17.13 -2.02 8.31
CA ILE A 196 -16.94 -2.81 9.52
C ILE A 196 -16.28 -1.97 10.62
N SER A 197 -15.28 -1.15 10.27
CA SER A 197 -14.59 -0.22 11.17
C SER A 197 -15.54 0.79 11.80
N ALA A 198 -16.35 1.47 10.97
CA ALA A 198 -17.35 2.44 11.42
C ALA A 198 -18.42 1.79 12.31
N TRP A 199 -18.93 0.62 11.92
CA TRP A 199 -19.93 -0.12 12.69
C TRP A 199 -19.41 -0.52 14.08
N LEU A 200 -18.18 -1.05 14.16
CA LEU A 200 -17.55 -1.40 15.44
C LEU A 200 -17.28 -0.17 16.32
N LEU A 201 -16.95 0.97 15.72
CA LEU A 201 -16.83 2.24 16.45
C LEU A 201 -18.18 2.63 17.08
N VAL A 202 -19.27 2.60 16.31
CA VAL A 202 -20.61 2.96 16.79
C VAL A 202 -21.04 2.05 17.93
N ILE A 203 -20.84 0.73 17.81
CA ILE A 203 -21.11 -0.21 18.91
C ILE A 203 -20.33 0.17 20.16
N LYS A 204 -19.03 0.49 20.03
CA LYS A 204 -18.20 0.89 21.16
C LYS A 204 -18.68 2.18 21.82
N ILE A 205 -19.08 3.18 21.03
CA ILE A 205 -19.65 4.44 21.53
C ILE A 205 -20.95 4.17 22.28
N TYR A 206 -21.83 3.34 21.70
CA TYR A 206 -23.10 2.96 22.32
C TYR A 206 -22.90 2.20 23.65
N ASP A 207 -21.95 1.27 23.70
CA ASP A 207 -21.63 0.55 24.93
C ASP A 207 -21.11 1.47 26.03
N ILE A 208 -20.27 2.46 25.70
CA ILE A 208 -19.80 3.47 26.65
C ILE A 208 -20.97 4.32 27.13
N GLN A 209 -21.83 4.77 26.21
CA GLN A 209 -23.02 5.55 26.53
C GLN A 209 -23.96 4.77 27.46
N LYS A 210 -24.17 3.47 27.22
CA LYS A 210 -25.02 2.60 28.04
C LYS A 210 -24.42 2.36 29.44
N LYS A 211 -23.10 2.19 29.54
CA LYS A 211 -22.42 1.91 30.82
C LYS A 211 -22.23 3.15 31.69
N LEU A 212 -21.90 4.29 31.10
CA LEU A 212 -21.53 5.52 31.82
C LEU A 212 -22.61 6.60 31.78
N GLY A 213 -23.69 6.39 31.02
CA GLY A 213 -24.77 7.36 30.81
C GLY A 213 -24.38 8.56 29.94
N ARG A 214 -23.10 8.70 29.56
CA ARG A 214 -22.59 9.80 28.75
C ARG A 214 -21.37 9.42 27.92
N PHE A 215 -21.29 9.97 26.72
CA PHE A 215 -20.13 9.92 25.84
C PHE A 215 -19.46 11.29 25.80
N SER A 216 -18.45 11.48 26.66
CA SER A 216 -17.72 12.74 26.73
C SER A 216 -16.58 12.83 25.71
N PHE A 217 -16.12 14.05 25.42
CA PHE A 217 -14.97 14.33 24.55
C PHE A 217 -13.72 13.51 24.94
N LYS A 218 -13.48 13.33 26.25
CA LYS A 218 -12.38 12.49 26.76
C LYS A 218 -12.47 11.04 26.25
N HIS A 219 -13.66 10.44 26.24
CA HIS A 219 -13.85 9.08 25.74
C HIS A 219 -13.55 8.99 24.24
N MET A 220 -14.02 9.97 23.47
CA MET A 220 -13.71 10.08 22.05
C MET A 220 -12.20 10.18 21.82
N CYS A 221 -11.50 11.09 22.50
CA CYS A 221 -10.04 11.22 22.38
C CYS A 221 -9.30 9.93 22.73
N ILE A 222 -9.69 9.23 23.80
CA ILE A 222 -9.09 7.94 24.17
C ILE A 222 -9.28 6.89 23.06
N ILE A 223 -10.47 6.83 22.45
CA ILE A 223 -10.74 5.91 21.33
C ILE A 223 -9.85 6.25 20.13
N LEU A 224 -9.76 7.53 19.76
CA LEU A 224 -8.96 8.00 18.63
C LEU A 224 -7.46 7.75 18.85
N LEU A 225 -6.92 8.11 20.02
CA LEU A 225 -5.50 7.91 20.36
C LEU A 225 -5.13 6.43 20.40
N ASN A 226 -5.97 5.59 21.03
CA ASN A 226 -5.72 4.15 21.05
C ASN A 226 -5.69 3.56 19.64
N ARG A 227 -6.55 4.04 18.73
CA ARG A 227 -6.53 3.61 17.33
C ARG A 227 -5.29 4.13 16.60
N TYR A 228 -4.96 5.41 16.79
CA TYR A 228 -3.79 6.05 16.19
C TYR A 228 -2.53 5.27 16.54
N PHE A 229 -2.22 5.06 17.81
CA PHE A 229 -1.01 4.34 18.22
C PHE A 229 -0.99 2.89 17.73
N ARG A 230 -2.14 2.20 17.74
CA ARG A 230 -2.24 0.83 17.21
C ARG A 230 -1.83 0.75 15.73
N LEU A 231 -2.29 1.69 14.92
CA LEU A 231 -2.02 1.70 13.48
C LEU A 231 -0.62 2.29 13.19
N ALA A 232 -0.29 3.44 13.79
CA ALA A 232 0.93 4.18 13.56
C ALA A 232 2.18 3.38 13.92
N VAL A 233 2.17 2.60 15.01
CA VAL A 233 3.33 1.78 15.39
C VAL A 233 3.64 0.73 14.33
N THR A 234 2.62 0.02 13.85
CA THR A 234 2.80 -1.00 12.81
C THR A 234 3.24 -0.36 11.50
N LEU A 235 2.59 0.75 11.13
CA LEU A 235 2.90 1.50 9.93
C LEU A 235 4.32 2.08 9.95
N ALA A 236 4.80 2.60 11.08
CA ALA A 236 6.15 3.12 11.21
C ALA A 236 7.21 2.04 10.94
N ILE A 237 7.01 0.84 11.46
CA ILE A 237 7.89 -0.30 11.20
C ILE A 237 7.83 -0.68 9.72
N SER A 238 6.64 -0.76 9.13
CA SER A 238 6.48 -1.06 7.69
C SER A 238 7.16 0.00 6.82
N LEU A 239 6.97 1.29 7.11
CA LEU A 239 7.62 2.38 6.38
C LEU A 239 9.15 2.33 6.52
N ALA A 240 9.65 1.94 7.69
CA ALA A 240 11.08 1.78 7.91
C ALA A 240 11.66 0.64 7.05
N VAL A 241 10.97 -0.50 7.01
CA VAL A 241 11.31 -1.64 6.16
C VAL A 241 11.24 -1.27 4.69
N ILE A 242 10.17 -0.58 4.27
CA ILE A 242 9.99 -0.15 2.89
C ILE A 242 11.13 0.79 2.50
N LYS A 243 11.45 1.81 3.31
CA LYS A 243 12.55 2.74 2.99
C LYS A 243 13.91 2.05 2.87
N SER A 244 14.14 0.97 3.62
CA SER A 244 15.41 0.26 3.72
C SER A 244 15.77 -0.52 2.45
N ASP A 245 17.07 -0.66 2.22
CA ASP A 245 17.66 -1.54 1.20
C ASP A 245 17.94 -2.96 1.71
N LEU A 246 17.70 -3.22 3.00
CA LEU A 246 18.08 -4.46 3.68
C LEU A 246 17.53 -5.72 3.01
N PHE A 247 16.38 -5.64 2.35
CA PHE A 247 15.71 -6.80 1.73
C PHE A 247 15.95 -6.90 0.21
N MET A 248 16.78 -6.03 -0.36
CA MET A 248 17.11 -6.01 -1.80
C MET A 248 18.22 -7.02 -2.16
N PHE A 249 18.18 -8.22 -1.59
CA PHE A 249 19.19 -9.25 -1.84
C PHE A 249 19.06 -9.81 -3.26
N ASN A 250 20.10 -9.61 -4.09
CA ASN A 250 20.31 -10.27 -5.39
C ASN A 250 19.27 -10.00 -6.50
N ILE A 251 18.38 -9.02 -6.33
CA ILE A 251 17.45 -8.58 -7.39
C ILE A 251 17.90 -7.19 -7.85
N VAL A 252 19.08 -7.12 -8.47
CA VAL A 252 19.49 -5.89 -9.15
C VAL A 252 19.23 -6.06 -10.62
N SER A 253 18.08 -5.53 -11.02
CA SER A 253 17.79 -5.23 -12.41
C SER A 253 17.79 -3.70 -12.58
N PRO A 254 18.15 -3.16 -13.75
CA PRO A 254 18.05 -1.74 -14.02
C PRO A 254 16.66 -1.15 -13.70
N ILE A 255 15.58 -1.90 -13.96
CA ILE A 255 14.21 -1.47 -13.61
C ILE A 255 14.05 -1.29 -12.11
N THR A 256 14.59 -2.21 -11.33
CA THR A 256 14.54 -2.19 -9.86
C THR A 256 15.27 -0.95 -9.34
N ILE A 257 16.42 -0.58 -9.89
CA ILE A 257 17.14 0.64 -9.47
C ILE A 257 16.27 1.89 -9.68
N VAL A 258 15.63 2.01 -10.84
CA VAL A 258 14.80 3.18 -11.18
C VAL A 258 13.58 3.26 -10.27
N THR A 259 12.85 2.16 -10.11
CA THR A 259 11.61 2.13 -9.31
C THR A 259 11.90 2.32 -7.83
N GLU A 260 12.97 1.72 -7.32
CA GLU A 260 13.36 1.83 -5.92
C GLU A 260 13.86 3.23 -5.57
N ASN A 261 14.61 3.88 -6.46
CA ASN A 261 15.06 5.27 -6.24
C ASN A 261 13.87 6.24 -6.21
N ALA A 262 12.92 6.11 -7.15
CA ALA A 262 11.70 6.91 -7.14
C ALA A 262 10.90 6.70 -5.85
N ARG A 263 10.73 5.44 -5.44
CA ARG A 263 10.04 5.06 -4.20
C ARG A 263 10.73 5.65 -2.96
N LYS A 264 12.06 5.55 -2.87
CA LYS A 264 12.84 6.14 -1.76
C LYS A 264 12.66 7.65 -1.70
N GLN A 265 12.74 8.33 -2.84
CA GLN A 265 12.56 9.77 -2.90
C GLN A 265 11.16 10.17 -2.39
N SER A 266 10.11 9.49 -2.84
CA SER A 266 8.75 9.72 -2.34
C SER A 266 8.62 9.43 -0.84
N CYS A 267 9.30 8.39 -0.34
CA CYS A 267 9.38 8.11 1.10
C CYS A 267 10.10 9.19 1.88
N GLU A 268 11.23 9.70 1.41
CA GLU A 268 11.99 10.75 2.09
C GLU A 268 11.19 12.05 2.20
N ASN A 269 10.45 12.38 1.15
CA ASN A 269 9.65 13.60 1.11
C ASN A 269 8.35 13.46 1.92
N ASN A 270 7.68 12.30 1.88
CA ASN A 270 6.28 12.18 2.29
C ASN A 270 5.99 11.06 3.32
N TRP A 271 7.00 10.47 3.97
CA TRP A 271 6.78 9.45 5.02
C TRP A 271 5.91 9.99 6.17
N LEU A 272 6.10 11.26 6.55
CA LEU A 272 5.35 11.87 7.65
C LEU A 272 3.86 11.95 7.33
N ALA A 273 3.50 12.24 6.08
CA ALA A 273 2.11 12.25 5.65
C ALA A 273 1.44 10.88 5.76
N THR A 274 2.21 9.82 5.49
CA THR A 274 1.73 8.45 5.65
C THR A 274 1.54 8.12 7.12
N LEU A 275 2.48 8.52 7.99
CA LEU A 275 2.39 8.28 9.44
C LEU A 275 1.27 9.08 10.12
N LEU A 276 0.98 10.29 9.63
CA LEU A 276 -0.08 11.17 10.11
C LEU A 276 -1.45 10.91 9.45
N PHE A 277 -1.56 9.87 8.63
CA PHE A 277 -2.80 9.44 7.99
C PHE A 277 -3.45 10.48 7.06
N TYR A 278 -2.65 11.20 6.27
CA TYR A 278 -3.16 12.11 5.22
C TYR A 278 -2.53 11.91 3.84
N ASN A 279 -1.77 10.83 3.62
CA ASN A 279 -1.10 10.62 2.33
C ASN A 279 -2.05 10.39 1.13
N ASN A 280 -3.33 10.12 1.36
CA ASN A 280 -4.33 9.94 0.31
C ASN A 280 -4.72 11.22 -0.44
N ILE A 281 -4.18 12.39 -0.04
CA ILE A 281 -4.33 13.65 -0.79
C ILE A 281 -3.30 13.81 -1.92
N PHE A 282 -2.21 13.02 -1.88
CA PHE A 282 -1.15 13.09 -2.87
C PHE A 282 -1.43 12.16 -4.04
N TYR A 283 -0.81 12.46 -5.18
CA TYR A 283 -0.78 11.54 -6.31
C TYR A 283 -0.05 10.26 -5.93
N CYS A 284 -0.44 9.13 -6.53
CA CYS A 284 0.11 7.81 -6.21
C CYS A 284 1.64 7.76 -6.24
N LYS A 285 2.28 8.48 -7.17
CA LYS A 285 3.74 8.54 -7.32
C LYS A 285 4.45 9.21 -6.14
N ASP A 286 3.78 10.14 -5.45
CA ASP A 286 4.37 10.93 -4.36
C ASP A 286 4.15 10.25 -2.99
N ILE A 287 3.31 9.22 -2.93
CA ILE A 287 3.08 8.43 -1.73
C ILE A 287 4.25 7.46 -1.54
N CYS A 288 4.85 7.44 -0.34
CA CYS A 288 5.93 6.52 0.02
C CYS A 288 5.63 5.05 -0.33
N HIS A 289 4.42 4.60 0.00
CA HIS A 289 3.92 3.29 -0.38
C HIS A 289 2.45 3.40 -0.77
N PRO A 290 2.09 3.35 -2.06
CA PRO A 290 0.75 3.68 -2.53
C PRO A 290 -0.36 3.00 -1.76
N VAL A 291 -0.22 1.70 -1.47
CA VAL A 291 -1.22 0.89 -0.75
C VAL A 291 -1.57 1.44 0.64
N THR A 292 -0.77 2.31 1.27
CA THR A 292 -1.13 2.91 2.57
C THR A 292 -2.26 3.94 2.48
N TRP A 293 -2.68 4.35 1.28
CA TRP A 293 -3.78 5.30 1.07
C TRP A 293 -5.05 4.90 1.83
N TYR A 294 -5.40 3.61 1.85
CA TYR A 294 -6.64 3.14 2.48
C TYR A 294 -6.60 3.28 4.00
N LEU A 295 -5.40 3.22 4.59
CA LEU A 295 -5.24 3.33 6.03
C LEU A 295 -5.48 4.78 6.49
N SER A 296 -5.04 5.74 5.67
CA SER A 296 -5.36 7.16 5.84
C SER A 296 -6.86 7.42 5.71
N ALA A 297 -7.49 6.89 4.65
CA ALA A 297 -8.93 6.98 4.48
C ALA A 297 -9.71 6.36 5.66
N ASP A 298 -9.34 5.17 6.13
CA ASP A 298 -9.97 4.52 7.29
C ASP A 298 -9.84 5.35 8.57
N PHE A 299 -8.66 5.93 8.83
CA PHE A 299 -8.47 6.76 10.02
C PHE A 299 -9.28 8.07 9.94
N GLN A 300 -9.25 8.74 8.79
CA GLN A 300 -10.04 9.95 8.54
C GLN A 300 -11.55 9.71 8.70
N LEU A 301 -12.07 8.64 8.08
CA LEU A 301 -13.48 8.24 8.21
C LEU A 301 -13.84 7.89 9.65
N PHE A 302 -12.94 7.26 10.40
CA PHE A 302 -13.18 6.93 11.81
C PHE A 302 -13.21 8.16 12.70
N VAL A 303 -12.34 9.15 12.45
CA VAL A 303 -12.39 10.45 13.11
C VAL A 303 -13.72 11.14 12.80
N LEU A 304 -14.11 11.17 11.52
CA LEU A 304 -15.37 11.77 11.08
C LEU A 304 -16.59 11.11 11.76
N VAL A 305 -16.69 9.78 11.75
CA VAL A 305 -17.77 9.05 12.42
C VAL A 305 -17.77 9.32 13.92
N ALA A 306 -16.60 9.33 14.58
CA ALA A 306 -16.51 9.63 16.00
C ALA A 306 -17.02 11.05 16.33
N LEU A 307 -16.67 12.04 15.51
CA LEU A 307 -17.12 13.43 15.65
C LEU A 307 -18.63 13.56 15.43
N ILE A 308 -19.16 12.95 14.37
CA ILE A 308 -20.59 12.95 14.05
C ILE A 308 -21.39 12.39 15.23
N PHE A 309 -21.00 11.23 15.76
CA PHE A 309 -21.70 10.60 16.88
C PHE A 309 -21.51 11.38 18.19
N TYR A 310 -20.34 11.97 18.43
CA TYR A 310 -20.12 12.85 19.57
C TYR A 310 -21.07 14.06 19.53
N CYS A 311 -21.16 14.75 18.38
CA CYS A 311 -22.07 15.87 18.20
C CYS A 311 -23.54 15.43 18.33
N ALA A 312 -23.92 14.33 17.70
CA ALA A 312 -25.29 13.79 17.79
C ALA A 312 -25.71 13.52 19.24
N LEU A 313 -24.84 12.87 20.03
CA LEU A 313 -25.12 12.56 21.44
C LEU A 313 -25.07 13.81 22.34
N LYS A 314 -24.15 14.74 22.09
CA LYS A 314 -23.99 15.96 22.89
C LYS A 314 -25.15 16.94 22.69
N TYR A 315 -25.57 17.14 21.44
CA TYR A 315 -26.62 18.10 21.07
C TYR A 315 -28.00 17.46 20.92
N LYS A 316 -28.13 16.15 21.17
CA LYS A 316 -29.36 15.37 21.00
C LYS A 316 -30.00 15.60 19.62
N LEU A 317 -29.16 15.58 18.58
CA LEU A 317 -29.62 15.81 17.21
C LEU A 317 -30.60 14.71 16.80
N ASP A 318 -31.69 15.10 16.13
CA ASP A 318 -32.64 14.16 15.53
C ASP A 318 -31.91 13.30 14.47
N HIS A 319 -32.28 12.03 14.37
CA HIS A 319 -31.79 11.07 13.40
C HIS A 319 -31.86 11.60 11.97
N LYS A 320 -32.83 12.46 11.64
CA LYS A 320 -32.94 13.10 10.32
C LYS A 320 -31.70 13.93 9.97
N TYR A 321 -31.18 14.73 10.91
CA TYR A 321 -29.98 15.54 10.68
C TYR A 321 -28.72 14.68 10.57
N LEU A 322 -28.67 13.57 11.30
CA LEU A 322 -27.60 12.59 11.17
C LEU A 322 -27.57 11.99 9.75
N TRP A 323 -28.72 11.55 9.23
CA TRP A 323 -28.84 11.00 7.88
C TRP A 323 -28.46 12.03 6.80
N VAL A 324 -28.92 13.28 6.93
CA VAL A 324 -28.55 14.37 6.00
C VAL A 324 -27.03 14.62 6.04
N THR A 325 -26.42 14.63 7.23
CA THR A 325 -24.97 14.85 7.36
C THR A 325 -24.16 13.71 6.73
N LEU A 326 -24.59 12.46 6.95
CA LEU A 326 -23.96 11.28 6.34
C LEU A 326 -24.12 11.26 4.82
N TYR A 327 -25.29 11.67 4.31
CA TYR A 327 -25.54 11.74 2.87
C TYR A 327 -24.72 12.84 2.19
N LEU A 328 -24.68 14.05 2.78
CA LEU A 328 -23.88 15.16 2.24
C LEU A 328 -22.39 14.85 2.27
N THR A 329 -21.88 14.24 3.35
CA THR A 329 -20.47 13.84 3.43
C THR A 329 -20.13 12.76 2.40
N ALA A 330 -21.01 11.77 2.19
CA ALA A 330 -20.83 10.80 1.11
C ALA A 330 -20.82 11.48 -0.26
N TYR A 331 -21.78 12.35 -0.55
CA TYR A 331 -21.86 13.08 -1.83
C TYR A 331 -20.63 13.93 -2.10
N ILE A 332 -20.11 14.64 -1.09
CA ILE A 332 -18.89 15.43 -1.20
C ILE A 332 -17.69 14.52 -1.50
N ILE A 333 -17.52 13.43 -0.76
CA ILE A 333 -16.39 12.51 -0.96
C ILE A 333 -16.41 11.89 -2.37
N TYR A 334 -17.58 11.49 -2.88
CA TYR A 334 -17.72 10.98 -4.25
C TYR A 334 -17.55 12.07 -5.32
N GLY A 335 -18.03 13.29 -5.06
CA GLY A 335 -17.95 14.41 -6.00
C GLY A 335 -16.52 14.95 -6.18
N TYR A 336 -15.68 14.90 -5.14
CA TYR A 336 -14.28 15.35 -5.21
C TYR A 336 -13.35 14.37 -5.94
N HIS A 337 -13.72 13.08 -6.04
CA HIS A 337 -12.88 12.06 -6.70
C HIS A 337 -13.22 11.83 -8.19
N CYS A 338 -14.29 12.44 -8.71
CA CYS A 338 -14.71 12.34 -10.12
C CYS A 338 -14.28 13.53 -11.01
N ASN A 339 -13.45 14.44 -10.49
CA ASN A 339 -12.74 15.47 -11.25
C ASN A 339 -11.23 15.26 -11.07
#